data_AF-A0A238WJY3-F1
#
_entry.id   AF-A0A238WJY3-F1
#
_cell.length_a   1.000
_cell.length_b   1.000
_cell.length_c   1.000
_cell.angle_alpha   90.00
_cell.angle_beta   90.00
_cell.angle_gamma   90.00
#
_symmetry.space_group_name_H-M   'P 1'
#
loop_
_entity.id
_entity.type
_entity.pdbx_description
1 polymer ?
#
loop_
_entity_poly.entity_id
_entity_poly.type
_entity_poly.pdbx_seq_one_letter_code
_entity_poly.pdbx_strand_id
1 'polypeptide(L)'
;MTEVCGVVLAAGEGRRLRPLTEAVPKALCPVGNLPLLDHALRRLTGLGLIGPEQVAVNAAYLADQVVRHATGRTHLSVEPDGPLGTSGGVARLRKWIDGRGVLVGNADAYLADPLREPGKDIAALLAGWSGDTVRLLTKPCRPGETGGFSGNRFAGFSLIPWRYVAVLKDQQADLVGTVWRPAEAEGALELIGYEGHYLDTGTPALYLEANLHAAGTGLADPSAEVTGVAVESVIGAGARVAGSVTRCVVWPGATVAAGETLTDVIRAPGGLTVPVG
;
A
#
# COMPACT_ATOMS: atom_id res chain seq x y z
N MET A 1 4.69 25.56 -12.03
CA MET A 1 4.46 24.12 -11.79
C MET A 1 3.09 23.99 -11.15
N THR A 2 2.25 23.08 -11.62
CA THR A 2 0.97 22.78 -10.99
C THR A 2 1.25 22.21 -9.60
N GLU A 3 0.63 22.79 -8.57
CA GLU A 3 0.81 22.32 -7.19
C GLU A 3 0.17 20.93 -7.01
N VAL A 4 0.84 20.04 -6.29
CA VAL A 4 0.41 18.66 -6.06
C VAL A 4 0.43 18.33 -4.58
N CYS A 5 -0.58 17.58 -4.13
CA CYS A 5 -0.65 16.96 -2.82
C CYS A 5 -0.69 15.43 -2.94
N GLY A 6 -0.44 14.71 -1.85
CA GLY A 6 -0.49 13.26 -1.78
C GLY A 6 -1.67 12.74 -0.96
N VAL A 7 -2.31 11.68 -1.44
CA VAL A 7 -3.35 10.95 -0.69
C VAL A 7 -2.97 9.47 -0.68
N VAL A 8 -2.91 8.86 0.50
CA VAL A 8 -2.79 7.40 0.62
C VAL A 8 -4.12 6.79 1.03
N LEU A 9 -4.61 5.85 0.23
CA LEU A 9 -5.83 5.13 0.48
C LEU A 9 -5.58 3.94 1.41
N ALA A 10 -6.09 4.01 2.64
CA ALA A 10 -5.90 3.03 3.71
C ALA A 10 -7.22 2.55 4.37
N ALA A 11 -8.38 2.92 3.81
CA ALA A 11 -9.70 2.55 4.34
C ALA A 11 -10.16 1.09 4.10
N GLY A 12 -9.44 0.33 3.26
CA GLY A 12 -9.87 -1.01 2.82
C GLY A 12 -9.81 -2.07 3.93
N GLU A 13 -10.82 -2.96 3.96
CA GLU A 13 -10.92 -4.02 4.98
C GLU A 13 -9.88 -5.14 4.87
N GLY A 14 -9.30 -5.37 3.68
CA GLY A 14 -8.34 -6.45 3.48
C GLY A 14 -8.90 -7.85 3.77
N ARG A 15 -10.18 -8.11 3.43
CA ARG A 15 -10.91 -9.36 3.77
C ARG A 15 -10.18 -10.64 3.36
N ARG A 16 -9.44 -10.61 2.25
CA ARG A 16 -8.67 -11.73 1.71
C ARG A 16 -7.45 -12.12 2.56
N LEU A 17 -7.03 -11.26 3.49
CA LEU A 17 -5.97 -11.54 4.47
C LEU A 17 -6.51 -11.99 5.83
N ARG A 18 -7.84 -12.13 6.00
CA ARG A 18 -8.39 -12.67 7.24
C ARG A 18 -7.85 -14.09 7.46
N PRO A 19 -7.61 -14.49 8.73
CA PRO A 19 -7.93 -13.76 9.98
C PRO A 19 -6.92 -12.66 10.40
N LEU A 20 -5.80 -12.46 9.68
CA LEU A 20 -4.80 -11.45 10.07
C LEU A 20 -5.41 -10.05 10.19
N THR A 21 -6.26 -9.71 9.22
CA THR A 21 -6.87 -8.37 9.15
C THR A 21 -7.98 -8.13 10.16
N GLU A 22 -8.40 -9.14 10.93
CA GLU A 22 -9.39 -8.94 11.99
C GLU A 22 -8.81 -8.16 13.17
N ALA A 23 -7.50 -8.27 13.40
CA ALA A 23 -6.78 -7.58 14.47
C ALA A 23 -6.00 -6.35 13.99
N VAL A 24 -5.45 -6.39 12.77
CA VAL A 24 -4.57 -5.34 12.23
C VAL A 24 -5.07 -4.94 10.84
N PRO A 25 -5.41 -3.67 10.57
CA PRO A 25 -5.87 -3.27 9.23
C PRO A 25 -4.79 -3.54 8.19
N LYS A 26 -5.17 -3.87 6.95
CA LYS A 26 -4.22 -4.22 5.88
C LYS A 26 -3.12 -3.16 5.70
N ALA A 27 -3.48 -1.89 5.81
CA ALA A 27 -2.53 -0.77 5.70
C ALA A 27 -1.42 -0.80 6.77
N LEU A 28 -1.63 -1.48 7.90
CA LEU A 28 -0.64 -1.62 8.98
C LEU A 28 0.02 -3.00 9.02
N CYS A 29 -0.35 -3.93 8.14
CA CYS A 29 0.39 -5.20 8.02
C CYS A 29 1.84 -4.93 7.59
N PRO A 30 2.84 -5.54 8.24
CA PRO A 30 4.25 -5.27 7.95
C PRO A 30 4.72 -5.97 6.67
N VAL A 31 5.47 -5.28 5.83
CA VAL A 31 6.27 -5.88 4.75
C VAL A 31 7.72 -5.48 4.96
N GLY A 32 8.61 -6.46 5.18
CA GLY A 32 10.01 -6.17 5.52
C GLY A 32 10.13 -5.35 6.81
N ASN A 33 9.36 -5.72 7.84
CA ASN A 33 9.28 -5.02 9.14
C ASN A 33 8.81 -3.54 9.08
N LEU A 34 8.26 -3.10 7.95
CA LEU A 34 7.67 -1.77 7.81
C LEU A 34 6.18 -1.86 7.42
N PRO A 35 5.27 -1.11 8.09
CA PRO A 35 3.86 -1.07 7.69
C PRO A 35 3.68 -0.68 6.21
N LEU A 36 2.74 -1.34 5.54
CA LEU A 36 2.35 -1.06 4.16
C LEU A 36 2.05 0.43 3.90
N LEU A 37 1.33 1.09 4.81
CA LEU A 37 1.08 2.53 4.79
C LEU A 37 2.38 3.34 4.76
N ASP A 38 3.39 2.97 5.54
CA ASP A 38 4.65 3.70 5.58
C ASP A 38 5.48 3.48 4.30
N HIS A 39 5.35 2.35 3.61
CA HIS A 39 5.94 2.18 2.27
C HIS A 39 5.38 3.19 1.26
N ALA A 40 4.08 3.47 1.31
CA ALA A 40 3.45 4.47 0.46
C ALA A 40 3.85 5.90 0.88
N LEU A 41 3.82 6.21 2.19
CA LEU A 41 4.19 7.52 2.71
C LEU A 41 5.67 7.86 2.44
N ARG A 42 6.59 6.90 2.51
CA ARG A 42 8.01 7.10 2.17
C ARG A 42 8.19 7.55 0.72
N ARG A 43 7.37 7.09 -0.21
CA ARG A 43 7.42 7.55 -1.61
C ARG A 43 6.95 8.99 -1.75
N LEU A 44 5.88 9.36 -1.07
CA LEU A 44 5.42 10.75 -1.01
C LEU A 44 6.51 11.66 -0.41
N THR A 45 7.11 11.23 0.71
CA THR A 45 8.22 11.95 1.35
C THR A 45 9.42 12.08 0.42
N GLY A 46 9.78 11.03 -0.33
CA GLY A 46 10.87 11.06 -1.30
C GLY A 46 10.62 11.97 -2.51
N LEU A 47 9.36 12.33 -2.77
CA LEU A 47 8.98 13.38 -3.73
C LEU A 47 8.94 14.79 -3.10
N GLY A 48 9.23 14.91 -1.80
CA GLY A 48 9.16 16.16 -1.05
C GLY A 48 7.77 16.51 -0.53
N LEU A 49 6.78 15.60 -0.59
CA LEU A 49 5.45 15.78 -0.01
C LEU A 49 5.47 15.33 1.45
N ILE A 50 5.46 16.27 2.37
CA ILE A 50 5.66 16.04 3.81
C ILE A 50 4.62 16.83 4.60
N GLY A 51 4.15 16.26 5.71
CA GLY A 51 3.28 16.98 6.65
C GLY A 51 1.79 16.96 6.29
N PRO A 52 0.94 17.33 7.25
CA PRO A 52 -0.52 17.29 7.12
C PRO A 52 -1.10 18.27 6.09
N GLU A 53 -0.35 19.28 5.67
CA GLU A 53 -0.76 20.22 4.64
C GLU A 53 -0.55 19.68 3.21
N GLN A 54 0.36 18.72 3.04
CA GLN A 54 0.69 18.13 1.73
C GLN A 54 0.26 16.69 1.57
N VAL A 55 0.10 15.93 2.66
CA VAL A 55 -0.24 14.50 2.63
C VAL A 55 -1.47 14.20 3.47
N ALA A 56 -2.42 13.46 2.92
CA ALA A 56 -3.57 12.93 3.61
C ALA A 56 -3.64 11.40 3.56
N VAL A 57 -4.29 10.81 4.57
CA VAL A 57 -4.58 9.38 4.66
C VAL A 57 -6.06 9.21 4.98
N ASN A 58 -6.78 8.36 4.24
CA ASN A 58 -8.15 8.00 4.60
C ASN A 58 -8.18 6.73 5.47
N ALA A 59 -9.22 6.59 6.29
CA ALA A 59 -9.38 5.44 7.17
C ALA A 59 -10.87 5.11 7.37
N ALA A 60 -11.21 3.81 7.40
CA ALA A 60 -12.57 3.34 7.69
C ALA A 60 -12.51 2.07 8.58
N TYR A 61 -12.03 0.96 8.02
CA TYR A 61 -11.89 -0.28 8.76
C TYR A 61 -10.76 -0.20 9.78
N LEU A 62 -11.05 -0.53 11.05
CA LEU A 62 -10.14 -0.35 12.19
C LEU A 62 -9.50 1.04 12.22
N ALA A 63 -10.27 2.08 11.87
CA ALA A 63 -9.78 3.44 11.64
C ALA A 63 -8.93 3.99 12.79
N ASP A 64 -9.27 3.70 14.04
CA ASP A 64 -8.52 4.16 15.22
C ASP A 64 -7.04 3.76 15.17
N GLN A 65 -6.72 2.58 14.64
CA GLN A 65 -5.33 2.13 14.51
C GLN A 65 -4.59 2.93 13.43
N VAL A 66 -5.22 3.14 12.27
CA VAL A 66 -4.67 3.92 11.15
C VAL A 66 -4.47 5.38 11.58
N VAL A 67 -5.48 5.97 12.23
CA VAL A 67 -5.45 7.32 12.80
C VAL A 67 -4.29 7.44 13.80
N ARG A 68 -4.20 6.54 14.78
CA ARG A 68 -3.11 6.55 15.77
C ARG A 68 -1.74 6.47 15.10
N HIS A 69 -1.60 5.63 14.08
CA HIS A 69 -0.35 5.48 13.34
C HIS A 69 0.04 6.78 12.61
N ALA A 70 -0.91 7.42 11.92
CA ALA A 70 -0.64 8.54 11.00
C ALA A 70 -0.79 9.94 11.63
N THR A 71 -1.31 10.03 12.86
CA THR A 71 -1.51 11.29 13.58
C THR A 71 -0.23 12.12 13.65
N GLY A 72 -0.34 13.42 13.35
CA GLY A 72 0.77 14.37 13.36
C GLY A 72 1.68 14.32 12.13
N ARG A 73 1.56 13.28 11.28
CA ARG A 73 2.33 13.15 10.02
C ARG A 73 1.52 13.52 8.79
N THR A 74 0.20 13.29 8.82
CA THR A 74 -0.70 13.50 7.68
C THR A 74 -2.02 14.11 8.12
N HIS A 75 -2.75 14.71 7.18
CA HIS A 75 -4.16 14.99 7.35
C HIS A 75 -4.93 13.66 7.36
N LEU A 76 -5.98 13.58 8.18
CA LEU A 76 -6.74 12.34 8.37
C LEU A 76 -8.18 12.54 7.90
N SER A 77 -8.62 11.68 6.98
CA SER A 77 -10.00 11.65 6.50
C SER A 77 -10.66 10.34 6.94
N VAL A 78 -11.40 10.40 8.04
CA VAL A 78 -12.10 9.23 8.59
C VAL A 78 -13.49 9.07 7.95
N GLU A 79 -13.82 7.84 7.59
CA GLU A 79 -15.07 7.40 6.97
C GLU A 79 -15.83 6.52 7.97
N PRO A 80 -16.61 7.12 8.90
CA PRO A 80 -17.20 6.40 10.04
C PRO A 80 -18.30 5.42 9.61
N ASP A 81 -18.96 5.66 8.49
CA ASP A 81 -20.06 4.83 7.96
C ASP A 81 -19.56 3.66 7.10
N GLY A 82 -18.25 3.43 7.08
CA GLY A 82 -17.60 2.41 6.26
C GLY A 82 -16.92 2.97 5.01
N PRO A 83 -16.20 2.11 4.26
CA PRO A 83 -15.35 2.54 3.17
C PRO A 83 -16.16 3.09 1.99
N LEU A 84 -15.85 4.33 1.58
CA LEU A 84 -16.45 5.01 0.42
C LEU A 84 -15.84 4.57 -0.92
N GLY A 85 -14.95 3.57 -0.91
CA GLY A 85 -14.16 3.21 -2.07
C GLY A 85 -13.09 4.27 -2.41
N THR A 86 -12.32 4.01 -3.45
CA THR A 86 -11.15 4.84 -3.79
C THR A 86 -11.54 6.24 -4.28
N SER A 87 -12.64 6.35 -5.02
CA SER A 87 -13.13 7.64 -5.52
C SER A 87 -13.83 8.45 -4.45
N GLY A 88 -14.71 7.80 -3.66
CA GLY A 88 -15.40 8.46 -2.55
C GLY A 88 -14.44 8.97 -1.48
N GLY A 89 -13.39 8.20 -1.15
CA GLY A 89 -12.35 8.64 -0.20
C GLY A 89 -11.59 9.89 -0.68
N VAL A 90 -11.27 9.98 -1.98
CA VAL A 90 -10.68 11.20 -2.58
C VAL A 90 -11.70 12.35 -2.60
N ALA A 91 -12.97 12.07 -2.89
CA ALA A 91 -14.03 13.08 -2.90
C ALA A 91 -14.24 13.75 -1.54
N ARG A 92 -14.16 12.97 -0.45
CA ARG A 92 -14.25 13.49 0.93
C ARG A 92 -13.12 14.47 1.26
N LEU A 93 -11.95 14.26 0.66
CA LEU A 93 -10.79 15.14 0.76
C LEU A 93 -10.83 16.35 -0.20
N ARG A 94 -11.88 16.53 -1.02
CA ARG A 94 -11.94 17.58 -2.05
C ARG A 94 -11.63 18.98 -1.51
N LYS A 95 -12.18 19.35 -0.33
CA LYS A 95 -11.90 20.64 0.32
C LYS A 95 -10.46 20.79 0.81
N TRP A 96 -9.80 19.69 1.16
CA TRP A 96 -8.40 19.71 1.56
C TRP A 96 -7.48 19.74 0.34
N ILE A 97 -7.83 19.03 -0.75
CA ILE A 97 -7.07 19.05 -2.02
C ILE A 97 -7.07 20.46 -2.63
N ASP A 98 -8.22 21.14 -2.61
CA ASP A 98 -8.37 22.58 -2.90
C ASP A 98 -7.64 23.08 -4.16
N GLY A 99 -8.05 22.60 -5.34
CA GLY A 99 -7.49 23.08 -6.61
C GLY A 99 -6.16 22.43 -7.03
N ARG A 100 -5.51 21.69 -6.14
CA ARG A 100 -4.23 21.01 -6.42
C ARG A 100 -4.44 19.73 -7.24
N GLY A 101 -3.41 19.34 -7.98
CA GLY A 101 -3.28 17.96 -8.45
C GLY A 101 -3.12 17.01 -7.27
N VAL A 102 -3.55 15.75 -7.42
CA VAL A 102 -3.44 14.77 -6.34
C VAL A 102 -2.73 13.50 -6.80
N LEU A 103 -1.65 13.17 -6.12
CA LEU A 103 -0.99 11.89 -6.23
C LEU A 103 -1.66 10.90 -5.27
N VAL A 104 -2.38 9.92 -5.82
CA VAL A 104 -3.12 8.92 -5.04
C VAL A 104 -2.33 7.61 -5.02
N GLY A 105 -1.91 7.19 -3.83
CA GLY A 105 -1.25 5.91 -3.58
C GLY A 105 -2.18 4.93 -2.86
N ASN A 106 -2.15 3.66 -3.24
CA ASN A 106 -2.81 2.60 -2.49
C ASN A 106 -1.86 2.08 -1.40
N ALA A 107 -2.31 2.05 -0.14
CA ALA A 107 -1.46 1.58 0.96
C ALA A 107 -1.02 0.13 0.79
N ASP A 108 -1.81 -0.70 0.10
CA ASP A 108 -1.53 -2.12 -0.08
C ASP A 108 -0.63 -2.48 -1.26
N ALA A 109 -0.19 -1.48 -2.01
CA ALA A 109 0.75 -1.65 -3.11
C ALA A 109 2.18 -1.76 -2.56
N TYR A 110 2.78 -2.94 -2.68
CA TYR A 110 4.21 -3.11 -2.45
C TYR A 110 4.97 -2.77 -3.74
N LEU A 111 5.80 -1.75 -3.66
CA LEU A 111 6.69 -1.31 -4.73
C LEU A 111 8.13 -1.40 -4.19
N ALA A 112 9.08 -1.84 -5.03
CA ALA A 112 10.50 -1.85 -4.70
C ALA A 112 11.35 -1.72 -5.96
N ASP A 113 12.13 -0.65 -6.08
CA ASP A 113 13.10 -0.45 -7.15
C ASP A 113 14.51 -0.59 -6.56
N PRO A 114 15.32 -1.58 -7.00
CA PRO A 114 16.68 -1.75 -6.48
C PRO A 114 17.65 -0.66 -6.95
N LEU A 115 17.26 0.15 -7.95
CA LEU A 115 18.10 1.20 -8.54
C LEU A 115 17.71 2.61 -8.07
N ARG A 116 16.54 2.76 -7.44
CA ARG A 116 15.98 4.06 -7.09
C ARG A 116 15.41 4.06 -5.68
N GLU A 117 15.79 5.08 -4.92
CA GLU A 117 15.19 5.36 -3.62
C GLU A 117 13.67 5.61 -3.73
N PRO A 118 12.88 5.25 -2.69
CA PRO A 118 11.46 5.55 -2.65
C PRO A 118 11.16 7.01 -2.98
N GLY A 119 10.21 7.24 -3.88
CA GLY A 119 9.85 8.56 -4.40
C GLY A 119 10.48 8.81 -5.77
N LYS A 120 11.79 8.61 -5.92
CA LYS A 120 12.45 8.69 -7.24
C LYS A 120 11.94 7.62 -8.20
N ASP A 121 11.54 6.47 -7.66
CA ASP A 121 10.95 5.35 -8.39
C ASP A 121 9.56 5.65 -8.98
N ILE A 122 8.89 6.71 -8.51
CA ILE A 122 7.58 7.15 -9.02
C ILE A 122 7.59 8.58 -9.57
N ALA A 123 8.75 9.26 -9.57
CA ALA A 123 8.89 10.66 -10.00
C ALA A 123 8.49 10.90 -11.48
N ALA A 124 8.53 9.86 -12.30
CA ALA A 124 8.07 9.90 -13.69
C ALA A 124 6.58 10.29 -13.82
N LEU A 125 5.75 10.06 -12.79
CA LEU A 125 4.38 10.56 -12.76
C LEU A 125 4.33 12.09 -12.83
N LEU A 126 5.26 12.79 -12.17
CA LEU A 126 5.29 14.25 -12.10
C LEU A 126 6.08 14.89 -13.24
N ALA A 127 7.03 14.16 -13.83
CA ALA A 127 7.95 14.68 -14.84
C ALA A 127 7.21 15.25 -16.06
N GLY A 128 7.33 16.56 -16.30
CA GLY A 128 6.70 17.24 -17.43
C GLY A 128 5.16 17.24 -17.41
N TRP A 129 4.53 16.97 -16.28
CA TRP A 129 3.08 16.96 -16.18
C TRP A 129 2.48 18.36 -16.33
N SER A 130 1.53 18.53 -17.24
CA SER A 130 0.86 19.82 -17.49
C SER A 130 -0.16 20.19 -16.41
N GLY A 131 -0.71 19.19 -15.73
CA GLY A 131 -1.85 19.36 -14.83
C GLY A 131 -3.19 18.92 -15.42
N ASP A 132 -3.24 18.48 -16.68
CA ASP A 132 -4.51 18.20 -17.39
C ASP A 132 -4.79 16.72 -17.64
N THR A 133 -3.75 15.88 -17.60
CA THR A 133 -3.86 14.43 -17.87
C THR A 133 -3.86 13.62 -16.59
N VAL A 134 -4.63 12.53 -16.56
CA VAL A 134 -4.49 11.50 -15.54
C VAL A 134 -3.28 10.65 -15.90
N ARG A 135 -2.41 10.37 -14.93
CA ARG A 135 -1.27 9.46 -15.12
C ARG A 135 -1.38 8.26 -14.22
N LEU A 136 -1.24 7.06 -14.77
CA LEU A 136 -1.20 5.83 -14.01
C LEU A 136 0.21 5.28 -14.00
N LEU A 137 0.70 4.90 -12.82
CA LEU A 137 1.87 4.03 -12.74
C LEU A 137 1.43 2.62 -13.12
N THR A 138 2.14 1.95 -14.02
CA THR A 138 1.66 0.70 -14.60
C THR A 138 2.72 -0.39 -14.74
N LYS A 139 2.24 -1.62 -14.87
CA LYS A 139 3.01 -2.80 -15.28
C LYS A 139 2.27 -3.56 -16.39
N PRO A 140 2.94 -4.30 -17.27
CA PRO A 140 2.27 -5.11 -18.30
C PRO A 140 1.34 -6.15 -17.65
N CYS A 141 0.09 -6.26 -18.12
CA CYS A 141 -0.87 -7.25 -17.63
C CYS A 141 -0.27 -8.66 -17.64
N ARG A 142 -0.62 -9.48 -16.64
CA ARG A 142 -0.28 -10.90 -16.63
C ARG A 142 -1.09 -11.64 -17.71
N PRO A 143 -0.63 -12.80 -18.19
CA PRO A 143 -1.41 -13.63 -19.11
C PRO A 143 -2.82 -13.90 -18.56
N GLY A 144 -3.85 -13.57 -19.34
CA GLY A 144 -5.26 -13.75 -18.96
C GLY A 144 -5.85 -12.67 -18.04
N GLU A 145 -5.05 -11.69 -17.60
CA GLU A 145 -5.54 -10.57 -16.79
C GLU A 145 -6.37 -9.59 -17.63
N THR A 146 -7.56 -9.26 -17.16
CA THR A 146 -8.51 -8.34 -17.81
C THR A 146 -8.69 -7.07 -16.97
N GLY A 147 -9.26 -6.01 -17.56
CA GLY A 147 -9.56 -4.77 -16.84
C GLY A 147 -8.42 -3.74 -16.81
N GLY A 148 -7.29 -4.02 -17.45
CA GLY A 148 -6.22 -3.05 -17.66
C GLY A 148 -6.53 -1.96 -18.71
N PHE A 149 -5.53 -1.14 -19.00
CA PHE A 149 -5.53 -0.03 -19.95
C PHE A 149 -4.45 -0.30 -21.00
N SER A 150 -4.85 -0.52 -22.26
CA SER A 150 -3.91 -0.81 -23.36
C SER A 150 -2.86 -1.89 -23.02
N GLY A 151 -3.31 -3.01 -22.42
CA GLY A 151 -2.45 -4.13 -22.03
C GLY A 151 -1.61 -3.92 -20.75
N ASN A 152 -1.88 -2.84 -20.00
CA ASN A 152 -1.19 -2.51 -18.76
C ASN A 152 -2.15 -2.49 -17.57
N ARG A 153 -1.69 -2.96 -16.41
CA ARG A 153 -2.41 -2.88 -15.13
C ARG A 153 -1.85 -1.76 -14.26
N PHE A 154 -2.69 -1.24 -13.39
CA PHE A 154 -2.32 -0.24 -12.39
C PHE A 154 -1.30 -0.78 -11.36
N ALA A 155 -0.32 0.04 -11.00
CA ALA A 155 0.78 -0.28 -10.10
C ALA A 155 0.86 0.70 -8.92
N GLY A 156 -0.24 0.82 -8.18
CA GLY A 156 -0.25 1.43 -6.84
C GLY A 156 -0.32 2.96 -6.76
N PHE A 157 0.16 3.72 -7.76
CA PHE A 157 0.11 5.19 -7.75
C PHE A 157 -0.51 5.78 -9.02
N SER A 158 -1.35 6.81 -8.83
CA SER A 158 -1.91 7.63 -9.93
C SER A 158 -1.73 9.11 -9.63
N LEU A 159 -1.69 9.94 -10.66
CA LEU A 159 -1.73 11.40 -10.56
C LEU A 159 -3.01 11.89 -11.25
N ILE A 160 -3.82 12.66 -10.52
CA ILE A 160 -5.14 13.08 -10.96
C ILE A 160 -5.23 14.62 -10.96
N PRO A 161 -5.59 15.25 -12.09
CA PRO A 161 -5.92 16.67 -12.18
C PRO A 161 -7.08 17.08 -11.27
N TRP A 162 -7.06 18.31 -10.77
CA TRP A 162 -8.16 18.87 -9.99
C TRP A 162 -9.52 18.80 -10.70
N ARG A 163 -9.57 19.00 -12.02
CA ARG A 163 -10.84 18.96 -12.77
C ARG A 163 -11.62 17.66 -12.63
N TYR A 164 -10.93 16.53 -12.40
CA TYR A 164 -11.59 15.26 -12.12
C TYR A 164 -12.03 15.17 -10.66
N VAL A 165 -11.16 15.60 -9.73
CA VAL A 165 -11.45 15.60 -8.28
C VAL A 165 -12.64 16.49 -7.94
N ALA A 166 -12.74 17.66 -8.59
CA ALA A 166 -13.75 18.68 -8.32
C ALA A 166 -15.20 18.17 -8.47
N VAL A 167 -15.42 17.20 -9.36
CA VAL A 167 -16.74 16.64 -9.68
C VAL A 167 -17.02 15.30 -9.00
N LEU A 168 -16.06 14.75 -8.25
CA LEU A 168 -16.27 13.49 -7.52
C LEU A 168 -17.33 13.66 -6.43
N LYS A 169 -18.10 12.59 -6.22
CA LYS A 169 -19.15 12.52 -5.22
C LYS A 169 -18.63 11.79 -3.99
N ASP A 170 -18.94 12.33 -2.81
CA ASP A 170 -18.67 11.72 -1.50
C ASP A 170 -19.66 10.57 -1.27
N GLN A 171 -19.43 9.46 -1.96
CA GLN A 171 -20.27 8.26 -1.96
C GLN A 171 -19.43 7.05 -2.34
N GLN A 172 -19.96 5.84 -2.13
CA GLN A 172 -19.28 4.61 -2.51
C GLN A 172 -19.01 4.54 -4.03
N ALA A 173 -17.74 4.65 -4.43
CA ALA A 173 -17.32 4.60 -5.84
C ALA A 173 -15.81 4.31 -5.97
N ASP A 174 -15.39 3.86 -7.16
CA ASP A 174 -13.99 3.57 -7.49
C ASP A 174 -13.41 4.51 -8.56
N LEU A 175 -12.11 4.78 -8.48
CA LEU A 175 -11.38 5.66 -9.40
C LEU A 175 -11.33 5.12 -10.85
N VAL A 176 -11.45 3.80 -11.06
CA VAL A 176 -11.43 3.21 -12.41
C VAL A 176 -12.62 3.74 -13.20
N GLY A 177 -13.82 3.60 -12.65
CA GLY A 177 -15.06 4.03 -13.29
C GLY A 177 -15.27 5.54 -13.30
N THR A 178 -14.86 6.25 -12.24
CA THR A 178 -15.17 7.69 -12.11
C THR A 178 -14.10 8.62 -12.67
N VAL A 179 -12.87 8.16 -12.84
CA VAL A 179 -11.74 9.01 -13.29
C VAL A 179 -11.00 8.38 -14.46
N TRP A 180 -10.49 7.16 -14.32
CA TRP A 180 -9.51 6.61 -15.27
C TRP A 180 -10.14 6.22 -16.61
N ARG A 181 -11.32 5.57 -16.61
CA ARG A 181 -12.06 5.26 -17.84
C ARG A 181 -12.59 6.51 -18.54
N PRO A 182 -13.15 7.51 -17.84
CA PRO A 182 -13.45 8.81 -18.46
C PRO A 182 -12.21 9.46 -19.10
N ALA A 183 -11.08 9.51 -18.38
CA ALA A 183 -9.84 10.07 -18.90
C ALA A 183 -9.31 9.31 -20.13
N GLU A 184 -9.42 7.98 -20.15
CA GLU A 184 -9.08 7.15 -21.31
C GLU A 184 -9.97 7.50 -22.51
N ALA A 185 -11.28 7.61 -22.30
CA ALA A 185 -12.25 7.88 -23.37
C ALA A 185 -12.06 9.25 -24.04
N GLU A 186 -11.59 10.25 -23.29
CA GLU A 186 -11.29 11.59 -23.84
C GLU A 186 -9.83 11.76 -24.30
N GLY A 187 -9.01 10.69 -24.23
CA GLY A 187 -7.60 10.74 -24.63
C GLY A 187 -6.68 11.49 -23.64
N ALA A 188 -7.11 11.68 -22.40
CA ALA A 188 -6.37 12.37 -21.35
C ALA A 188 -5.74 11.41 -20.31
N LEU A 189 -5.54 10.14 -20.68
CA LEU A 189 -4.89 9.12 -19.85
C LEU A 189 -3.49 8.81 -20.37
N GLU A 190 -2.48 8.98 -19.51
CA GLU A 190 -1.10 8.56 -19.79
C GLU A 190 -0.71 7.37 -18.89
N LEU A 191 -0.02 6.39 -19.47
CA LEU A 191 0.45 5.21 -18.77
C LEU A 191 1.97 5.32 -18.57
N ILE A 192 2.40 5.36 -17.33
CA ILE A 192 3.80 5.51 -16.92
C ILE A 192 4.30 4.14 -16.45
N GLY A 193 5.19 3.53 -17.23
CA GLY A 193 5.74 2.22 -16.88
C GLY A 193 6.56 2.27 -15.58
N TYR A 194 6.25 1.36 -14.64
CA TYR A 194 7.08 1.13 -13.46
C TYR A 194 8.11 0.05 -13.76
N GLU A 195 9.38 0.35 -13.48
CA GLU A 195 10.48 -0.58 -13.75
C GLU A 195 10.71 -1.53 -12.56
N GLY A 196 10.55 -1.05 -11.32
CA GLY A 196 10.74 -1.83 -10.09
C GLY A 196 9.76 -3.00 -9.88
N HIS A 197 9.95 -3.78 -8.83
CA HIS A 197 9.06 -4.88 -8.47
C HIS A 197 7.74 -4.36 -7.89
N TYR A 198 6.60 -4.94 -8.30
CA TYR A 198 5.27 -4.54 -7.84
C TYR A 198 4.39 -5.74 -7.50
N LEU A 199 3.79 -5.71 -6.31
CA LEU A 199 2.79 -6.67 -5.84
C LEU A 199 1.60 -5.93 -5.20
N ASP A 200 0.37 -6.32 -5.57
CA ASP A 200 -0.80 -6.08 -4.72
C ASP A 200 -0.81 -7.14 -3.62
N THR A 201 -0.57 -6.72 -2.37
CA THR A 201 -0.47 -7.62 -1.21
C THR A 201 -1.84 -8.11 -0.71
N GLY A 202 -2.78 -8.33 -1.64
CA GLY A 202 -4.17 -8.67 -1.36
C GLY A 202 -4.44 -10.08 -0.86
N THR A 203 -3.49 -11.01 -0.99
CA THR A 203 -3.64 -12.41 -0.54
C THR A 203 -2.45 -12.82 0.32
N PRO A 204 -2.58 -13.85 1.18
CA PRO A 204 -1.47 -14.34 2.00
C PRO A 204 -0.24 -14.70 1.17
N ALA A 205 -0.43 -15.33 0.01
CA ALA A 205 0.65 -15.66 -0.92
C ALA A 205 1.41 -14.43 -1.43
N LEU A 206 0.70 -13.41 -1.95
CA LEU A 206 1.33 -12.19 -2.45
C LEU A 206 1.94 -11.35 -1.32
N TYR A 207 1.36 -11.40 -0.12
CA TYR A 207 1.89 -10.74 1.06
C TYR A 207 3.17 -11.42 1.58
N LEU A 208 3.24 -12.75 1.59
CA LEU A 208 4.47 -13.48 1.86
C LEU A 208 5.52 -13.17 0.79
N GLU A 209 5.16 -13.25 -0.49
CA GLU A 209 6.08 -12.93 -1.60
C GLU A 209 6.69 -11.53 -1.45
N ALA A 210 5.88 -10.53 -1.11
CA ALA A 210 6.37 -9.17 -0.84
C ALA A 210 7.34 -9.11 0.34
N ASN A 211 7.08 -9.87 1.41
CA ASN A 211 7.97 -9.95 2.57
C ASN A 211 9.30 -10.64 2.24
N LEU A 212 9.25 -11.76 1.53
CA LEU A 212 10.45 -12.48 1.09
C LEU A 212 11.29 -11.62 0.14
N HIS A 213 10.66 -10.93 -0.80
CA HIS A 213 11.32 -9.97 -1.67
C HIS A 213 11.99 -8.84 -0.86
N ALA A 214 11.29 -8.28 0.12
CA ALA A 214 11.83 -7.22 0.97
C ALA A 214 13.01 -7.68 1.85
N ALA A 215 13.06 -8.97 2.21
CA ALA A 215 14.06 -9.53 3.11
C ALA A 215 15.32 -10.05 2.41
N GLY A 216 15.27 -10.27 1.09
CA GLY A 216 16.38 -10.90 0.37
C GLY A 216 16.66 -12.32 0.90
N THR A 217 17.79 -12.50 1.59
CA THR A 217 18.17 -13.80 2.19
C THR A 217 17.53 -14.06 3.57
N GLY A 218 16.86 -13.07 4.15
CA GLY A 218 16.24 -13.14 5.47
C GLY A 218 16.37 -11.82 6.22
N LEU A 219 15.39 -11.52 7.06
CA LEU A 219 15.34 -10.29 7.84
C LEU A 219 14.88 -10.59 9.26
N ALA A 220 15.67 -10.17 10.25
CA ALA A 220 15.24 -10.17 11.64
C ALA A 220 15.38 -8.76 12.21
N ASP A 221 14.32 -8.28 12.86
CA ASP A 221 14.40 -7.04 13.62
C ASP A 221 15.44 -7.18 14.74
N PRO A 222 16.23 -6.13 15.06
CA PRO A 222 17.24 -6.21 16.12
C PRO A 222 16.70 -6.58 17.50
N SER A 223 15.41 -6.36 17.76
CA SER A 223 14.75 -6.72 19.02
C SER A 223 14.16 -8.14 19.04
N ALA A 224 14.24 -8.87 17.92
CA ALA A 224 13.78 -10.26 17.86
C ALA A 224 14.76 -11.21 18.56
N GLU A 225 14.22 -12.25 19.19
CA GLU A 225 14.99 -13.32 19.80
C GLU A 225 14.86 -14.59 18.96
N VAL A 226 15.95 -15.01 18.31
CA VAL A 226 15.99 -16.22 17.47
C VAL A 226 17.00 -17.19 18.07
N THR A 227 16.50 -18.23 18.72
CA THR A 227 17.31 -19.32 19.29
C THR A 227 17.18 -20.63 18.50
N GLY A 228 16.15 -20.73 17.67
CA GLY A 228 15.95 -21.83 16.72
C GLY A 228 16.54 -21.56 15.35
N VAL A 229 15.83 -21.99 14.30
CA VAL A 229 16.27 -21.88 12.90
C VAL A 229 15.32 -20.97 12.12
N ALA A 230 15.87 -20.01 11.38
CA ALA A 230 15.12 -19.15 10.47
C ALA A 230 15.80 -19.14 9.09
N VAL A 231 15.07 -19.61 8.07
CA VAL A 231 15.53 -19.67 6.67
C VAL A 231 14.60 -18.83 5.82
N GLU A 232 15.17 -17.89 5.05
CA GLU A 232 14.42 -17.01 4.14
C GLU A 232 13.15 -16.44 4.80
N SER A 233 13.25 -15.95 6.03
CA SER A 233 12.09 -15.55 6.82
C SER A 233 12.22 -14.12 7.31
N VAL A 234 11.07 -13.50 7.59
CA VAL A 234 10.96 -12.16 8.16
C VAL A 234 10.52 -12.28 9.60
N ILE A 235 11.36 -11.83 10.53
CA ILE A 235 11.11 -11.86 11.96
C ILE A 235 10.94 -10.43 12.46
N GLY A 236 9.73 -10.11 12.93
CA GLY A 236 9.35 -8.77 13.37
C GLY A 236 9.85 -8.41 14.76
N ALA A 237 9.71 -7.12 15.11
CA ALA A 237 10.17 -6.57 16.38
C ALA A 237 9.60 -7.33 17.59
N GLY A 238 10.48 -7.69 18.53
CA GLY A 238 10.12 -8.42 19.76
C GLY A 238 9.56 -9.83 19.55
N ALA A 239 9.60 -10.37 18.33
CA ALA A 239 9.20 -11.75 18.08
C ALA A 239 10.21 -12.75 18.67
N ARG A 240 9.72 -13.94 19.04
CA ARG A 240 10.52 -15.00 19.66
C ARG A 240 10.44 -16.28 18.81
N VAL A 241 11.56 -16.75 18.28
CA VAL A 241 11.64 -17.94 17.43
C VAL A 241 12.61 -18.94 18.04
N ALA A 242 12.07 -19.90 18.80
CA ALA A 242 12.81 -21.03 19.33
C ALA A 242 12.70 -22.28 18.43
N GLY A 243 11.65 -22.37 17.61
CA GLY A 243 11.43 -23.46 16.65
C GLY A 243 12.12 -23.25 15.29
N SER A 244 11.61 -23.91 14.26
CA SER A 244 12.11 -23.79 12.88
C SER A 244 11.09 -23.07 12.00
N VAL A 245 11.54 -22.05 11.26
CA VAL A 245 10.73 -21.33 10.27
C VAL A 245 11.44 -21.27 8.93
N THR A 246 10.73 -21.63 7.86
CA THR A 246 11.21 -21.56 6.47
C THR A 246 10.23 -20.74 5.65
N ARG A 247 10.68 -19.69 4.96
CA ARG A 247 9.80 -18.85 4.12
C ARG A 247 8.57 -18.35 4.88
N CYS A 248 8.78 -17.83 6.09
CA CYS A 248 7.72 -17.38 6.97
C CYS A 248 7.78 -15.86 7.22
N VAL A 249 6.64 -15.28 7.57
CA VAL A 249 6.56 -13.94 8.18
C VAL A 249 6.11 -14.11 9.63
N VAL A 250 6.99 -13.85 10.59
CA VAL A 250 6.67 -13.83 12.02
C VAL A 250 6.47 -12.38 12.44
N TRP A 251 5.23 -11.98 12.68
CA TRP A 251 4.86 -10.61 13.03
C TRP A 251 5.48 -10.13 14.35
N PRO A 252 5.55 -8.81 14.56
CA PRO A 252 6.01 -8.23 15.81
C PRO A 252 5.30 -8.84 17.04
N GLY A 253 6.09 -9.23 18.05
CA GLY A 253 5.62 -9.86 19.29
C GLY A 253 5.08 -11.29 19.15
N ALA A 254 5.09 -11.89 17.96
CA ALA A 254 4.65 -13.27 17.78
C ALA A 254 5.70 -14.28 18.28
N THR A 255 5.27 -15.51 18.56
CA THR A 255 6.15 -16.56 19.10
C THR A 255 6.05 -17.84 18.26
N VAL A 256 7.20 -18.50 18.08
CA VAL A 256 7.34 -19.86 17.53
C VAL A 256 8.12 -20.69 18.54
N ALA A 257 7.47 -21.69 19.16
CA ALA A 257 8.04 -22.50 20.23
C ALA A 257 9.04 -23.53 19.71
N ALA A 258 9.93 -24.03 20.59
CA ALA A 258 11.04 -24.92 20.23
C ALA A 258 10.66 -26.22 19.48
N GLY A 259 9.43 -26.70 19.64
CA GLY A 259 8.92 -27.90 18.95
C GLY A 259 8.18 -27.61 17.65
N GLU A 260 8.03 -26.35 17.24
CA GLU A 260 7.26 -25.98 16.06
C GLU A 260 8.14 -25.90 14.81
N THR A 261 7.63 -26.43 13.70
CA THR A 261 8.22 -26.30 12.37
C THR A 261 7.18 -25.69 11.44
N LEU A 262 7.46 -24.50 10.93
CA LEU A 262 6.55 -23.73 10.08
C LEU A 262 7.19 -23.47 8.72
N THR A 263 6.40 -23.63 7.66
CA THR A 263 6.84 -23.40 6.27
C THR A 263 5.74 -22.69 5.50
N ASP A 264 6.08 -21.62 4.77
CA ASP A 264 5.15 -20.88 3.92
C ASP A 264 3.89 -20.39 4.68
N VAL A 265 4.10 -19.77 5.83
CA VAL A 265 3.04 -19.23 6.69
C VAL A 265 3.32 -17.81 7.17
N ILE A 266 2.25 -17.14 7.58
CA ILE A 266 2.31 -15.91 8.37
C ILE A 266 1.91 -16.24 9.80
N ARG A 267 2.82 -16.00 10.75
CA ARG A 267 2.59 -16.16 12.18
C ARG A 267 2.32 -14.79 12.82
N ALA A 268 1.13 -14.62 13.38
CA ALA A 268 0.71 -13.45 14.14
C ALA A 268 0.70 -13.73 15.67
N PRO A 269 0.62 -12.69 16.51
CA PRO A 269 0.49 -12.84 17.97
C PRO A 269 -0.71 -13.73 18.36
N GLY A 270 -0.65 -14.30 19.56
CA GLY A 270 -1.68 -15.23 20.05
C GLY A 270 -1.63 -16.62 19.42
N GLY A 271 -0.57 -16.96 18.68
CA GLY A 271 -0.41 -18.26 18.03
C GLY A 271 -1.22 -18.42 16.74
N LEU A 272 -1.74 -17.32 16.18
CA LEU A 272 -2.44 -17.36 14.90
C LEU A 272 -1.46 -17.67 13.76
N THR A 273 -1.72 -18.72 13.00
CA THR A 273 -0.91 -19.12 11.83
C THR A 273 -1.79 -19.19 10.61
N VAL A 274 -1.43 -18.44 9.57
CA VAL A 274 -2.14 -18.41 8.29
C VAL A 274 -1.24 -19.01 7.21
N PRO A 275 -1.62 -20.16 6.61
CA PRO A 275 -0.90 -20.73 5.47
C PRO A 275 -1.17 -19.92 4.19
N VAL A 276 -0.21 -19.96 3.26
CA VAL A 276 -0.30 -19.22 1.98
C VAL A 276 -0.83 -20.04 0.80
N GLY A 277 -1.33 -21.25 1.07
CA GLY A 277 -1.85 -22.21 0.07
C GLY A 277 -3.08 -21.74 -0.69
#